data_AF-A0A5K0XTN1-F1
#
_entry.id   AF-A0A5K0XTN1-F1
#
_cell.length_a   1.000
_cell.length_b   1.000
_cell.length_c   1.000
_cell.angle_alpha   90.00
_cell.angle_beta   90.00
_cell.angle_gamma   90.00
#
_symmetry.space_group_name_H-M   'P 1'
#
loop_
_entity.id
_entity.type
_entity.pdbx_description
1 polymer ?
#
loop_
_entity_poly.entity_id
_entity_poly.type
_entity_poly.pdbx_seq_one_letter_code
_entity_poly.pdbx_strand_id
1 'polypeptide(L)' 'ERLPLEEVFDQLRTTRAGLTSADGEARLLIFGPNKLEEKP' A
#
# COMPACT_ATOMS: atom_id res chain seq x y z
N GLU A 1 8.12 0.22 -16.01
CA GLU A 1 6.98 0.88 -16.70
C GLU A 1 6.75 2.28 -16.16
N ARG A 2 6.10 3.15 -16.94
CA ARG A 2 5.61 4.46 -16.52
C ARG A 2 4.09 4.46 -16.67
N LEU A 3 3.39 4.57 -15.55
CA LEU A 3 1.93 4.64 -15.49
C LEU A 3 1.53 6.07 -15.08
N PRO A 4 0.45 6.65 -15.63
CA PRO A 4 -0.11 7.89 -15.11
C PRO A 4 -0.48 7.77 -13.64
N LEU A 5 -0.30 8.85 -12.88
CA LEU A 5 -0.52 8.84 -11.43
C LEU A 5 -1.96 8.45 -11.04
N GLU A 6 -2.96 8.89 -11.82
CA GLU A 6 -4.36 8.54 -11.55
C GLU A 6 -4.60 7.04 -11.68
N GLU A 7 -3.99 6.39 -12.66
CA GLU A 7 -4.11 4.93 -12.83
C GLU A 7 -3.42 4.15 -11.70
N VAL A 8 -2.37 4.73 -11.08
CA VAL A 8 -1.75 4.15 -9.88
C VAL A 8 -2.73 4.13 -8.72
N PHE A 9 -3.53 5.19 -8.56
CA PHE A 9 -4.53 5.27 -7.49
C PHE A 9 -5.62 4.22 -7.67
N ASP A 10 -6.09 3.99 -8.89
CA ASP A 10 -7.06 2.94 -9.20
C ASP A 10 -6.49 1.54 -8.92
N GLN A 11 -5.26 1.26 -9.42
CA GLN A 11 -4.61 -0.04 -9.20
C GLN A 11 -4.35 -0.32 -7.72
N LEU A 12 -3.87 0.67 -6.98
CA LEU A 12 -3.58 0.54 -5.56
C LEU A 12 -4.81 0.73 -4.67
N ARG A 13 -5.99 1.01 -5.26
CA ARG A 13 -7.24 1.32 -4.56
C ARG A 13 -7.04 2.34 -3.43
N THR A 14 -6.45 3.47 -3.78
CA THR A 14 -6.17 4.56 -2.85
C THR A 14 -6.49 5.89 -3.54
N THR A 15 -6.33 7.00 -2.84
CA THR A 15 -6.59 8.33 -3.40
C THR A 15 -5.38 9.25 -3.18
N ARG A 16 -5.47 10.47 -3.70
CA ARG A 16 -4.49 11.54 -3.40
C ARG A 16 -4.39 11.86 -1.91
N ALA A 17 -5.46 11.61 -1.14
CA ALA A 17 -5.45 11.78 0.32
C ALA A 17 -4.84 10.56 1.05
N GLY A 18 -4.50 9.49 0.33
CA GLY A 18 -3.98 8.25 0.88
C GLY A 18 -5.07 7.29 1.35
N LEU A 19 -4.65 6.35 2.19
CA LEU A 19 -5.52 5.35 2.84
C LEU A 19 -6.03 5.87 4.18
N THR A 20 -7.22 5.43 4.58
CA THR A 20 -7.67 5.61 5.95
C THR A 20 -6.88 4.70 6.90
N SER A 21 -6.88 5.00 8.20
CA SER A 21 -6.25 4.13 9.20
C SER A 21 -6.80 2.69 9.14
N ALA A 22 -8.12 2.55 8.97
CA ALA A 22 -8.78 1.25 8.85
C ALA A 22 -8.31 0.46 7.62
N ASP A 23 -8.18 1.13 6.46
CA ASP A 23 -7.66 0.49 5.24
C ASP A 23 -6.19 0.07 5.40
N GLY A 24 -5.39 0.90 6.08
CA GLY A 24 -3.99 0.59 6.40
C GLY A 24 -3.86 -0.64 7.28
N GLU A 25 -4.65 -0.71 8.35
CA GLU A 25 -4.70 -1.86 9.27
C GLU A 25 -5.14 -3.15 8.54
N ALA A 26 -6.18 -3.07 7.72
CA ALA A 26 -6.64 -4.21 6.92
C ALA A 26 -5.54 -4.73 5.98
N ARG A 27 -4.77 -3.84 5.35
CA ARG A 27 -3.65 -4.24 4.49
C ARG A 27 -2.50 -4.87 5.27
N LEU A 28 -2.17 -4.34 6.44
CA LEU A 28 -1.14 -4.93 7.30
C LEU A 28 -1.50 -6.35 7.74
N LEU A 29 -2.78 -6.63 7.99
CA LEU A 29 -3.25 -7.98 8.32
C LEU A 29 -3.12 -8.95 7.14
N ILE A 30 -3.33 -8.48 5.91
CA ILE A 30 -3.28 -9.32 4.69
C ILE A 30 -1.85 -9.53 4.20
N PHE A 31 -1.06 -8.45 4.13
CA PHE A 31 0.27 -8.45 3.51
C PHE A 31 1.42 -8.55 4.51
N GLY A 32 1.16 -8.31 5.79
CA GLY A 32 2.18 -8.23 6.81
C GLY A 32 2.98 -6.91 6.76
N PRO A 33 3.89 -6.72 7.73
CA PRO A 33 4.78 -5.57 7.75
C PRO A 33 5.80 -5.65 6.61
N ASN A 34 6.05 -4.53 5.93
CA ASN A 34 7.15 -4.41 4.96
C ASN A 34 8.48 -4.23 5.70
N LYS A 35 8.95 -5.28 6.37
CA LYS A 35 10.25 -5.34 7.03
C LYS A 35 11.07 -6.48 6.42
N LEU A 36 12.34 -6.21 6.14
CA LEU A 36 13.28 -7.28 5.81
C LEU A 36 13.69 -8.01 7.09
N GLU A 37 13.78 -9.33 7.01
CA GLU A 37 14.33 -10.14 8.08
C GLU A 37 15.82 -9.81 8.25
N GLU A 38 16.23 -9.59 9.50
CA GLU A 38 17.63 -9.35 9.83
C GLU A 38 18.38 -10.68 9.68
N LYS A 39 19.46 -10.65 8.89
CA LYS A 39 20.37 -11.80 8.84
C LYS A 39 21.19 -11.81 10.13
N PRO A 40 21.40 -12.98 10.75
CA PRO A 40 22.32 -13.12 11.87
C PRO A 40 23.76 -12.76 11.47
#